data_AF-A0A923ED41-F1
#
_entry.id   AF-A0A923ED41-F1
#
_cell.length_a   1.000
_cell.length_b   1.000
_cell.length_c   1.000
_cell.angle_alpha   90.00
_cell.angle_beta   90.00
_cell.angle_gamma   90.00
#
_symmetry.space_group_name_H-M   'P 1'
#
loop_
_entity.id
_entity.type
_entity.pdbx_description
1 polymer ?
#
loop_
_entity_poly.entity_id
_entity_poly.type
_entity_poly.pdbx_seq_one_letter_code
_entity_poly.pdbx_strand_id
1 'polypeptide(L)'
;MRNFLISAAINIVLIFASYFVFKNVLSGPTRHRLYEKFFSSLSKFIIYLFIITVVITGLTAFILYKTRFIAYVNVVAPSLLSLLVGFIMSTVPTRGSGDKNKKKG
;
A
#
# COMPACT_ATOMS: atom_id res chain seq x y z
N MET A 1 8.32 -19.67 15.46
CA MET A 1 8.00 -18.23 15.66
C MET A 1 9.08 -17.28 15.13
N ARG A 2 10.38 -17.63 15.18
CA ARG A 2 11.47 -16.77 14.69
C ARG A 2 11.30 -16.33 13.23
N ASN A 3 10.95 -17.26 12.32
CA ASN A 3 10.74 -16.96 10.90
C ASN A 3 9.54 -16.02 10.65
N PHE A 4 8.50 -16.11 11.49
CA PHE A 4 7.36 -15.20 11.44
C PHE A 4 7.75 -13.78 11.82
N LEU A 5 8.50 -13.60 12.92
CA LEU A 5 8.97 -12.28 13.36
C LEU A 5 9.91 -11.65 12.32
N ILE A 6 10.81 -12.43 11.73
CA ILE A 6 11.70 -11.96 10.67
C ILE A 6 10.89 -11.53 9.44
N SER A 7 9.92 -12.35 9.00
CA SER A 7 9.04 -11.99 7.89
C SER A 7 8.23 -10.71 8.17
N ALA A 8 7.70 -10.57 9.38
CA ALA A 8 6.98 -9.36 9.79
C ALA A 8 7.89 -8.11 9.76
N ALA A 9 9.12 -8.21 10.28
CA ALA A 9 10.09 -7.12 10.24
C ALA A 9 10.45 -6.73 8.79
N ILE A 10 10.66 -7.72 7.91
CA ILE A 10 10.91 -7.49 6.49
C ILE A 10 9.73 -6.79 5.83
N ASN A 11 8.49 -7.20 6.14
CA ASN A 11 7.29 -6.55 5.61
C ASN A 11 7.19 -5.09 6.06
N ILE A 12 7.55 -4.76 7.30
CA ILE A 12 7.62 -3.36 7.77
C ILE A 12 8.63 -2.58 6.93
N VAL A 13 9.84 -3.12 6.73
CA VAL A 13 10.86 -2.49 5.87
C VAL A 13 10.33 -2.30 4.45
N LEU A 14 9.60 -3.29 3.91
CA LEU A 14 9.01 -3.24 2.59
C LEU A 14 7.91 -2.18 2.46
N ILE A 15 7.08 -1.97 3.50
CA ILE A 15 6.10 -0.89 3.55
C ILE A 15 6.81 0.47 3.43
N PHE A 16 7.86 0.69 4.21
CA PHE A 16 8.60 1.95 4.16
C PHE A 16 9.33 2.13 2.82
N ALA A 17 9.98 1.09 2.31
CA ALA A 17 10.63 1.13 1.00
C ALA A 17 9.62 1.49 -0.10
N SER A 18 8.46 0.82 -0.12
CA SER A 18 7.35 1.12 -1.02
C SER A 18 6.87 2.57 -0.88
N TYR A 19 6.66 3.04 0.36
CA TYR A 19 6.28 4.42 0.64
C TYR A 19 7.26 5.42 0.01
N PHE A 20 8.57 5.25 0.22
CA PHE A 20 9.57 6.17 -0.32
C PHE A 20 9.63 6.12 -1.86
N VAL A 21 9.52 4.92 -2.45
CA VAL A 21 9.44 4.76 -3.90
C VAL A 21 8.24 5.53 -4.44
N PHE A 22 7.03 5.29 -3.95
CA PHE A 22 5.83 5.96 -4.47
C PHE A 22 5.80 7.46 -4.16
N LYS A 23 6.34 7.89 -3.01
CA LYS A 23 6.48 9.32 -2.68
C LYS A 23 7.37 10.05 -3.69
N ASN A 24 8.45 9.41 -4.15
CA ASN A 24 9.40 10.00 -5.09
C ASN A 24 8.94 9.88 -6.55
N VAL A 25 8.22 8.80 -6.89
CA VAL A 25 7.68 8.57 -8.24
C VAL A 25 6.44 9.42 -8.51
N LEU A 26 5.55 9.59 -7.52
CA LEU A 26 4.30 10.34 -7.69
C LEU A 26 4.45 11.80 -7.25
N SER A 27 4.09 12.71 -8.14
CA SER A 27 4.04 14.14 -7.83
C SER A 27 3.08 14.45 -6.68
N GLY A 28 3.37 15.49 -5.89
CA GLY A 28 2.50 15.93 -4.78
C GLY A 28 1.02 16.14 -5.18
N PRO A 29 0.73 16.86 -6.29
CA PRO A 29 -0.64 17.01 -6.80
C PRO A 29 -1.31 15.67 -7.15
N THR A 30 -0.58 14.72 -7.76
CA THR A 30 -1.11 13.40 -8.08
C THR A 30 -1.48 12.62 -6.82
N ARG A 31 -0.61 12.62 -5.81
CA ARG A 31 -0.87 11.94 -4.53
C ARG A 31 -2.09 12.52 -3.82
N HIS A 32 -2.22 13.85 -3.81
CA HIS A 32 -3.39 14.52 -3.24
C HIS A 32 -4.68 14.14 -3.95
N ARG A 33 -4.69 14.15 -5.30
CA ARG A 33 -5.85 13.75 -6.09
C ARG A 33 -6.23 12.28 -5.88
N LEU A 34 -5.25 11.40 -5.70
CA LEU A 34 -5.47 9.99 -5.36
C LEU A 34 -6.08 9.87 -3.96
N TYR A 35 -5.53 10.58 -2.98
CA TYR A 35 -6.07 10.60 -1.62
C TYR A 35 -7.52 11.04 -1.58
N GLU A 36 -7.87 12.16 -2.22
CA GLU A 36 -9.25 12.66 -2.26
C GLU A 36 -10.21 11.64 -2.88
N LYS A 37 -9.79 10.96 -3.95
CA LYS A 37 -10.62 9.91 -4.57
C LYS A 37 -10.80 8.71 -3.65
N PHE A 38 -9.71 8.18 -3.11
CA PHE A 38 -9.74 6.97 -2.29
C PHE A 38 -10.42 7.19 -0.93
N PHE A 39 -10.17 8.33 -0.29
CA PHE A 39 -10.65 8.65 1.06
C PHE A 39 -11.91 9.55 1.08
N SER A 40 -12.56 9.75 -0.06
CA SER A 40 -13.81 10.54 -0.14
C SER A 40 -14.94 10.00 0.76
N SER A 41 -14.98 8.68 0.96
CA SER A 41 -15.94 8.01 1.84
C SER A 41 -15.26 6.81 2.49
N LEU A 42 -15.33 6.74 3.82
CA LEU A 42 -14.74 5.63 4.58
C LEU A 42 -15.32 4.28 4.13
N SER A 43 -16.62 4.19 3.90
CA SER A 43 -17.27 2.95 3.45
C SER A 43 -16.77 2.52 2.08
N LYS A 44 -16.66 3.44 1.12
CA LYS A 44 -16.10 3.14 -0.21
C LYS A 44 -14.64 2.73 -0.13
N PHE A 45 -13.85 3.43 0.68
CA PHE A 45 -12.45 3.10 0.93
C PHE A 45 -12.29 1.67 1.45
N ILE A 46 -13.06 1.30 2.48
CA ILE A 46 -13.01 -0.05 3.07
C ILE A 46 -13.42 -1.11 2.04
N ILE A 47 -14.48 -0.88 1.26
CA ILE A 47 -14.94 -1.82 0.23
C ILE A 47 -13.87 -2.00 -0.85
N TYR A 48 -13.29 -0.91 -1.37
CA TYR A 48 -12.23 -0.99 -2.37
C TYR A 48 -10.98 -1.67 -1.82
N LEU A 49 -10.57 -1.35 -0.59
CA LEU A 49 -9.44 -1.99 0.06
C LEU A 49 -9.69 -3.50 0.21
N PHE A 50 -10.88 -3.90 0.68
CA PHE A 50 -11.26 -5.29 0.81
C PHE A 50 -11.19 -6.03 -0.54
N ILE A 51 -11.84 -5.50 -1.58
CA ILE A 51 -11.84 -6.10 -2.92
C ILE A 51 -10.40 -6.24 -3.44
N ILE A 52 -9.58 -5.19 -3.34
CA ILE A 52 -8.19 -5.23 -3.81
C ILE A 52 -7.38 -6.28 -3.03
N THR A 53 -7.54 -6.36 -1.71
CA THR A 53 -6.81 -7.34 -0.88
C THR A 53 -7.22 -8.78 -1.20
N VAL A 54 -8.51 -9.04 -1.43
CA VAL A 54 -9.03 -10.35 -1.86
C VAL A 54 -8.47 -10.70 -3.24
N VAL A 55 -8.48 -9.76 -4.18
CA VAL A 55 -7.93 -9.97 -5.53
C VAL A 55 -6.43 -10.29 -5.47
N ILE A 56 -5.63 -9.49 -4.74
CA ILE A 56 -4.19 -9.74 -4.61
C ILE A 56 -3.94 -11.12 -3.99
N THR A 57 -4.62 -11.44 -2.89
CA THR A 57 -4.43 -12.71 -2.18
C THR A 57 -4.88 -13.90 -3.04
N GLY A 58 -6.04 -13.79 -3.69
CA GLY A 58 -6.58 -14.82 -4.56
C GLY A 58 -5.71 -15.07 -5.79
N LEU A 59 -5.25 -14.01 -6.47
CA LEU A 59 -4.32 -14.14 -7.60
C LEU A 59 -2.98 -14.74 -7.17
N THR A 60 -2.45 -14.30 -6.03
CA THR A 60 -1.19 -14.84 -5.49
C THR A 60 -1.34 -16.33 -5.18
N ALA A 61 -2.41 -16.72 -4.50
CA ALA A 61 -2.70 -18.12 -4.19
C ALA A 61 -2.86 -18.95 -5.47
N PHE A 62 -3.61 -18.45 -6.45
CA PHE A 62 -3.81 -19.12 -7.75
C PHE A 62 -2.48 -19.35 -8.50
N ILE A 63 -1.64 -18.31 -8.59
CA ILE A 63 -0.33 -18.40 -9.26
C ILE A 63 0.55 -19.43 -8.54
N LEU A 64 0.69 -19.31 -7.22
CA LEU A 64 1.56 -20.19 -6.43
C LEU A 64 1.06 -21.63 -6.39
N TYR A 65 -0.25 -21.84 -6.43
CA TYR A 65 -0.84 -23.16 -6.56
C TYR A 65 -0.47 -23.79 -7.91
N LYS A 66 -0.62 -23.04 -9.00
CA LYS A 66 -0.27 -23.50 -10.35
C LYS A 66 1.22 -23.82 -10.49
N THR A 67 2.09 -23.08 -9.82
CA THR A 67 3.55 -23.28 -9.85
C THR A 67 4.07 -24.24 -8.76
N ARG A 68 3.20 -24.89 -7.98
CA ARG A 68 3.55 -25.79 -6.86
C ARG A 68 4.38 -25.12 -5.74
N PHE A 69 4.31 -23.80 -5.62
CA PHE A 69 5.00 -23.00 -4.59
C PHE A 69 4.06 -22.54 -3.48
N ILE A 70 2.98 -23.29 -3.21
CA ILE A 70 1.96 -22.92 -2.21
C ILE A 70 2.52 -22.69 -0.81
N ALA A 71 3.63 -23.36 -0.46
CA ALA A 71 4.34 -23.16 0.81
C ALA A 71 4.78 -21.71 1.04
N TYR A 72 4.98 -20.93 -0.02
CA TYR A 72 5.41 -19.54 0.04
C TYR A 72 4.26 -18.53 0.08
N VAL A 73 3.00 -18.98 0.08
CA VAL A 73 1.83 -18.06 0.07
C VAL A 73 1.82 -17.12 1.26
N ASN A 74 2.23 -17.61 2.44
CA ASN A 74 2.32 -16.86 3.68
C ASN A 74 3.50 -15.88 3.73
N VAL A 75 4.32 -15.82 2.69
CA VAL A 75 5.40 -14.84 2.52
C VAL A 75 5.03 -13.88 1.40
N VAL A 76 4.71 -14.39 0.22
CA VAL A 76 4.46 -13.58 -0.98
C VAL A 76 3.21 -12.72 -0.85
N ALA A 77 2.08 -13.28 -0.37
CA ALA A 77 0.85 -12.51 -0.26
C ALA A 77 0.99 -11.33 0.74
N PRO A 78 1.50 -11.53 1.98
CA PRO A 78 1.80 -10.42 2.89
C PRO A 78 2.78 -9.39 2.32
N SER A 79 3.78 -9.81 1.54
CA SER A 79 4.72 -8.87 0.90
C SER A 79 4.06 -8.02 -0.18
N LEU A 80 3.19 -8.59 -1.02
CA LEU A 80 2.42 -7.81 -2.00
C LEU A 80 1.45 -6.84 -1.33
N LEU A 81 0.79 -7.28 -0.25
CA LEU A 81 -0.07 -6.40 0.55
C LEU A 81 0.73 -5.29 1.23
N SER A 82 1.97 -5.56 1.66
CA SER A 82 2.87 -4.55 2.22
C SER A 82 3.21 -3.46 1.20
N LEU A 83 3.38 -3.82 -0.08
CA LEU A 83 3.55 -2.84 -1.16
C LEU A 83 2.31 -1.96 -1.31
N LEU A 84 1.11 -2.55 -1.28
CA LEU A 84 -0.17 -1.82 -1.33
C LEU A 84 -0.30 -0.85 -0.15
N VAL A 85 0.03 -1.29 1.07
CA VAL A 85 -0.01 -0.44 2.26
C VAL A 85 0.96 0.74 2.13
N GLY A 86 2.20 0.49 1.67
CA GLY A 86 3.18 1.55 1.41
C GLY A 86 2.70 2.54 0.34
N PHE A 87 2.04 2.06 -0.71
CA PHE A 87 1.39 2.90 -1.71
C PHE A 87 0.31 3.79 -1.09
N ILE A 88 -0.64 3.20 -0.36
CA ILE A 88 -1.73 3.96 0.28
C ILE A 88 -1.15 5.01 1.23
N MET A 89 -0.17 4.64 2.06
CA MET A 89 0.53 5.55 2.96
C MET A 89 1.19 6.71 2.20
N SER A 90 1.73 6.47 1.00
CA SER A 90 2.36 7.53 0.19
C SER A 90 1.34 8.56 -0.32
N THR A 91 0.07 8.16 -0.49
CA THR A 91 -0.99 9.08 -0.94
C THR A 91 -1.40 10.07 0.15
N VAL A 92 -1.21 9.72 1.42
CA VAL A 92 -1.58 10.57 2.56
C VAL A 92 -0.82 11.91 2.48
N PRO A 93 -1.53 13.05 2.50
CA PRO A 93 -0.90 14.35 2.45
C PRO A 93 -0.10 14.60 3.75
N THR A 94 1.20 14.83 3.60
CA THR A 94 2.14 15.07 4.71
C THR A 94 2.28 16.54 5.11
N ARG A 95 1.71 17.45 4.31
CA ARG A 95 1.59 18.87 4.62
C ARG A 95 0.12 19.25 4.55
N GLY A 96 -0.39 19.92 5.58
CA GLY A 96 -1.77 20.41 5.59
C GLY A 96 -2.01 21.31 4.39
N SER A 97 -3.18 21.20 3.77
CA SER A 97 -3.60 21.96 2.59
C SER A 97 -3.57 23.50 2.76
N GLY A 98 -3.23 24.01 3.95
CA GLY A 98 -3.12 25.44 4.27
C GLY A 98 -1.77 26.10 3.96
N ASP A 99 -0.71 25.37 3.63
CA ASP A 99 0.65 25.94 3.57
C ASP A 99 1.01 26.62 2.23
N LYS A 100 0.07 26.66 1.27
CA LYS A 100 0.28 27.30 -0.06
C LYS A 100 -0.41 28.65 -0.22
N ASN A 101 -1.25 29.09 0.71
CA ASN A 101 -1.96 30.38 0.62
C ASN A 101 -1.29 31.54 1.39
N LYS A 102 -0.12 31.34 1.99
CA LYS A 102 0.64 32.41 2.70
C LYS A 102 1.81 33.01 1.91
N LYS A 103 1.96 32.69 0.62
CA LYS A 103 2.96 33.28 -0.27
C LYS A 103 2.33 33.93 -1.51
N LYS A 104 1.47 34.91 -1.29
CA LYS A 104 1.27 36.03 -2.21
C LYS A 104 1.16 37.27 -1.33
N GLY A 105 2.32 37.89 -1.11
CA GLY A 105 2.39 39.32 -0.80
C GLY A 105 2.09 40.11 -2.05
#